data_AF-A0A645BVY6-F1
#
_entry.id   AF-A0A645BVY6-F1
#
_cell.length_a   1.000
_cell.length_b   1.000
_cell.length_c   1.000
_cell.angle_alpha   90.00
_cell.angle_beta   90.00
_cell.angle_gamma   90.00
#
_symmetry.space_group_name_H-M   'P 1'
#
loop_
_entity.id
_entity.type
_entity.pdbx_description
1 polymer ?
#
loop_
_entity_poly.entity_id
_entity_poly.type
_entity_poly.pdbx_seq_one_letter_code
_entity_poly.pdbx_strand_id
1 'polypeptide(L)'
;MKWDNWRDVLIPELQKRDIKIEVGGHGYQNFINVLMEDGKLYERHPEWFGEDESGVRSKNPRMVICTSNADAVKYLYNNLLNYLKQHPEIKIFDFWPPDSETWCCCDECRALGNETERHFLLVNHVAELLYKDLPEVTLECLAYNRYTRPAQQVKLNERVLLDFCPIGQNFEYQLYEKGNARNEDYNKDLNTWLKVFKGDISVYTYFRKYAWRSLPNIIPHYMQNELKYYRNLGVRGVSVYSEPGDWFTYGVNHYVFSRLAWNPDVAVDPLIETYSGVVFGNAGSTVRIVYWELEAIVRFACNIAHTSVRLPGEYEYFSQRIKICREKIALASENKDVDILFQQNLKKMDLMLEYAGKSIDYMKYKSQNNDEKMKNADAEIKQFLREHAYKGVFIPHKQ
;
A
#
# COMPACT_ATOMS: atom_id res chain seq x y z
N MET A 1 -4.63 -10.24 8.66
CA MET A 1 -5.94 -10.09 9.33
C MET A 1 -6.92 -10.91 8.50
N LYS A 2 -7.84 -11.69 9.10
CA LYS A 2 -8.82 -12.49 8.33
C LYS A 2 -10.13 -11.69 8.23
N TRP A 3 -10.71 -11.58 7.04
CA TRP A 3 -12.00 -10.92 6.81
C TRP A 3 -13.09 -11.44 7.76
N ASP A 4 -13.13 -12.76 7.92
CA ASP A 4 -14.08 -13.49 8.76
C ASP A 4 -14.13 -12.99 10.21
N ASN A 5 -13.03 -12.42 10.73
CA ASN A 5 -12.99 -11.89 12.10
C ASN A 5 -13.84 -10.62 12.28
N TRP A 6 -14.21 -9.94 11.19
CA TRP A 6 -14.87 -8.63 11.22
C TRP A 6 -16.20 -8.62 10.47
N ARG A 7 -16.49 -9.68 9.73
CA ARG A 7 -17.62 -9.80 8.81
C ARG A 7 -18.95 -9.43 9.45
N ASP A 8 -19.29 -10.02 10.59
CA ASP A 8 -20.58 -9.83 11.26
C ASP A 8 -20.80 -8.39 11.72
N VAL A 9 -19.71 -7.67 12.01
CA VAL A 9 -19.75 -6.27 12.45
C VAL A 9 -19.76 -5.32 11.25
N LEU A 10 -18.96 -5.60 10.23
CA LEU A 10 -18.76 -4.68 9.11
C LEU A 10 -19.84 -4.80 8.03
N ILE A 11 -20.32 -6.00 7.69
CA ILE A 11 -21.31 -6.18 6.62
C ILE A 11 -22.53 -5.28 6.78
N PRO A 12 -23.22 -5.23 7.95
CA PRO A 12 -24.41 -4.41 8.10
C PRO A 12 -24.12 -2.92 7.87
N GLU A 13 -22.94 -2.43 8.26
CA GLU A 13 -22.56 -1.03 8.10
C GLU A 13 -22.15 -0.69 6.66
N LEU A 14 -21.48 -1.62 5.97
CA LEU A 14 -21.11 -1.47 4.56
C LEU A 14 -22.36 -1.51 3.66
N GLN A 15 -23.30 -2.42 3.92
CA GLN A 15 -24.55 -2.54 3.17
C GLN A 15 -25.44 -1.31 3.31
N LYS A 16 -25.56 -0.72 4.52
CA LYS A 16 -26.30 0.54 4.74
C LYS A 16 -25.79 1.70 3.88
N ARG A 17 -24.55 1.62 3.41
CA ARG A 17 -23.86 2.68 2.66
C ARG A 17 -23.59 2.30 1.19
N ASP A 18 -24.14 1.15 0.76
CA ASP A 18 -23.92 0.59 -0.59
C ASP A 18 -22.43 0.47 -0.94
N ILE A 19 -21.61 0.12 0.05
CA ILE A 19 -20.16 -0.08 -0.15
C ILE A 19 -19.94 -1.48 -0.69
N LYS A 20 -19.40 -1.55 -1.91
CA LYS A 20 -18.93 -2.80 -2.52
C LYS A 20 -17.77 -3.37 -1.71
N ILE A 21 -17.83 -4.67 -1.43
CA ILE A 21 -16.83 -5.36 -0.63
C ILE A 21 -15.81 -6.04 -1.55
N GLU A 22 -14.56 -5.64 -1.39
CA GLU A 22 -13.36 -6.19 -2.02
C GLU A 22 -12.51 -6.86 -0.92
N VAL A 23 -12.13 -8.11 -1.14
CA VAL A 23 -11.38 -8.92 -0.15
C VAL A 23 -10.36 -9.77 -0.88
N GLY A 24 -9.21 -9.98 -0.26
CA GLY A 24 -8.24 -10.97 -0.66
C GLY A 24 -6.84 -10.50 -0.34
N GLY A 25 -5.94 -10.66 -1.29
CA GLY A 25 -4.59 -10.12 -1.29
C GLY A 25 -3.59 -11.21 -1.61
N HIS A 26 -2.39 -11.13 -0.99
CA HIS A 26 -1.33 -12.13 -1.07
C HIS A 26 -1.77 -13.48 -0.48
N GLY A 27 -2.55 -14.25 -1.23
CA GLY A 27 -3.52 -15.19 -0.66
C GLY A 27 -3.60 -16.55 -1.33
N TYR A 28 -2.81 -16.86 -2.37
CA TYR A 28 -2.80 -18.22 -2.97
C TYR A 28 -2.64 -19.32 -1.91
N GLN A 29 -1.72 -19.10 -0.97
CA GLN A 29 -1.43 -20.01 0.13
C GLN A 29 -2.60 -20.17 1.13
N ASN A 30 -3.62 -19.33 1.10
CA ASN A 30 -4.82 -19.53 1.92
C ASN A 30 -5.70 -20.67 1.38
N PHE A 31 -5.58 -20.99 0.09
CA PHE A 31 -6.42 -21.99 -0.60
C PHE A 31 -5.67 -23.27 -0.94
N ILE A 32 -4.34 -23.28 -0.83
CA ILE A 32 -3.50 -24.47 -0.88
C ILE A 32 -2.17 -24.19 -0.18
N ASN A 33 -1.83 -24.95 0.86
CA ASN A 33 -0.54 -24.82 1.54
C ASN A 33 -0.15 -26.13 2.23
N VAL A 34 1.12 -26.21 2.63
CA VAL A 34 1.73 -27.42 3.20
C VAL A 34 1.20 -27.78 4.60
N LEU A 35 0.46 -26.90 5.26
CA LEU A 35 -0.14 -27.14 6.58
C LEU A 35 -1.59 -27.64 6.48
N MET A 36 -2.19 -27.66 5.28
CA MET A 36 -3.55 -28.15 5.09
C MET A 36 -3.65 -29.63 5.47
N GLU A 37 -4.80 -30.00 6.04
CA GLU A 37 -5.09 -31.36 6.49
C GLU A 37 -4.05 -31.88 7.49
N ASP A 38 -3.60 -31.00 8.40
CA ASP A 38 -2.54 -31.26 9.37
C ASP A 38 -1.22 -31.72 8.72
N GLY A 39 -0.93 -31.25 7.51
CA GLY A 39 0.26 -31.59 6.72
C GLY A 39 0.09 -32.78 5.78
N LYS A 40 -1.02 -33.54 5.88
CA LYS A 40 -1.25 -34.73 5.05
C LYS A 40 -1.41 -34.41 3.56
N LEU A 41 -1.84 -33.19 3.22
CA LEU A 41 -1.94 -32.77 1.82
C LEU A 41 -0.55 -32.81 1.15
N TYR A 42 0.47 -32.28 1.84
CA TYR A 42 1.85 -32.28 1.35
C TYR A 42 2.45 -33.68 1.28
N GLU A 43 2.14 -34.55 2.25
CA GLU A 43 2.64 -35.93 2.25
C GLU A 43 2.05 -36.75 1.10
N ARG A 44 0.77 -36.56 0.78
CA ARG A 44 0.08 -37.28 -0.31
C ARG A 44 0.38 -36.72 -1.69
N HIS A 45 0.53 -35.40 -1.79
CA HIS A 45 0.68 -34.68 -3.05
C HIS A 45 1.86 -33.69 -3.04
N PRO A 46 3.10 -34.13 -2.76
CA PRO A 46 4.25 -33.24 -2.74
C PRO A 46 4.46 -32.51 -4.09
N GLU A 47 4.06 -33.14 -5.21
CA GLU A 47 4.14 -32.62 -6.57
C GLU A 47 3.23 -31.41 -6.84
N TRP A 48 2.25 -31.15 -5.96
CA TRP A 48 1.40 -29.95 -6.05
C TRP A 48 2.13 -28.69 -5.59
N PHE A 49 3.16 -28.83 -4.77
CA PHE A 49 3.88 -27.71 -4.18
C PHE A 49 5.07 -27.29 -5.06
N GLY A 50 5.45 -26.03 -4.97
CA GLY A 50 6.52 -25.49 -5.81
C GLY A 50 7.86 -26.11 -5.49
N GLU A 51 8.61 -26.44 -6.53
CA GLU A 51 10.00 -26.90 -6.43
C GLU A 51 10.95 -25.71 -6.31
N ASP A 52 11.94 -25.77 -5.44
CA ASP A 52 12.99 -24.75 -5.35
C ASP A 52 14.14 -25.01 -6.34
N GLU A 53 15.14 -24.13 -6.37
CA GLU A 53 16.29 -24.25 -7.28
C GLU A 53 17.10 -25.54 -7.09
N SER A 54 16.99 -26.19 -5.93
CA SER A 54 17.68 -27.45 -5.63
C SER A 54 16.91 -28.69 -6.07
N GLY A 55 15.71 -28.54 -6.65
CA GLY A 55 14.84 -29.64 -7.05
C GLY A 55 13.98 -30.19 -5.91
N VAL A 56 13.90 -29.49 -4.77
CA VAL A 56 13.13 -29.94 -3.60
C VAL A 56 11.77 -29.24 -3.55
N ARG A 57 10.70 -30.00 -3.29
CA ARG A 57 9.37 -29.44 -3.05
C ARG A 57 9.38 -28.63 -1.77
N SER A 58 9.10 -27.33 -1.89
CA SER A 58 9.32 -26.38 -0.82
C SER A 58 8.14 -26.34 0.15
N LYS A 59 8.48 -26.27 1.45
CA LYS A 59 7.52 -25.96 2.52
C LYS A 59 7.46 -24.47 2.85
N ASN A 60 8.20 -23.64 2.12
CA ASN A 60 8.20 -22.20 2.34
C ASN A 60 6.84 -21.60 1.94
N PRO A 61 6.13 -20.87 2.81
CA PRO A 61 4.83 -20.28 2.48
C PRO A 61 4.90 -19.20 1.39
N ARG A 62 6.10 -18.72 1.02
CA ARG A 62 6.32 -17.79 -0.10
C ARG A 62 6.46 -18.50 -1.46
N MET A 63 6.65 -19.81 -1.45
CA MET A 63 6.74 -20.59 -2.67
C MET A 63 5.34 -20.73 -3.29
N VAL A 64 5.17 -20.20 -4.51
CA VAL A 64 3.98 -20.45 -5.32
C VAL A 64 3.92 -21.95 -5.63
N ILE A 65 2.72 -22.53 -5.54
CA ILE A 65 2.49 -23.93 -5.91
C ILE A 65 2.94 -24.24 -7.35
N CYS A 66 3.02 -25.53 -7.67
CA CYS A 66 3.34 -25.98 -9.02
C CYS A 66 2.17 -25.65 -9.97
N THR A 67 2.21 -24.50 -10.65
CA THR A 67 1.10 -24.03 -11.51
C THR A 67 0.94 -24.84 -12.81
N SER A 68 1.92 -25.68 -13.16
CA SER A 68 1.81 -26.66 -14.24
C SER A 68 1.06 -27.93 -13.83
N ASN A 69 0.85 -28.17 -12.53
CA ASN A 69 0.10 -29.32 -12.04
C ASN A 69 -1.41 -29.01 -12.02
N ALA A 70 -2.17 -29.65 -12.92
CA ALA A 70 -3.60 -29.41 -13.07
C ALA A 70 -4.42 -29.76 -11.82
N ASP A 71 -4.03 -30.80 -11.07
CA ASP A 71 -4.74 -31.21 -9.86
C ASP A 71 -4.51 -30.20 -8.71
N ALA A 72 -3.28 -29.67 -8.59
CA ALA A 72 -2.97 -28.60 -7.64
C ALA A 72 -3.78 -27.32 -7.92
N VAL A 73 -3.85 -26.92 -9.19
CA VAL A 73 -4.64 -25.74 -9.64
C VAL A 73 -6.13 -25.97 -9.42
N LYS A 74 -6.64 -27.18 -9.69
CA LYS A 74 -8.03 -27.55 -9.43
C LYS A 74 -8.35 -27.53 -7.94
N TYR A 75 -7.45 -28.01 -7.08
CA TYR A 75 -7.64 -27.97 -5.62
C TYR A 75 -7.66 -26.52 -5.11
N LEU A 76 -6.73 -25.69 -5.56
CA LEU A 76 -6.71 -24.24 -5.29
C LEU A 76 -8.05 -23.61 -5.65
N TYR A 77 -8.53 -23.83 -6.87
CA TYR A 77 -9.78 -23.26 -7.35
C TYR A 77 -10.99 -23.75 -6.54
N ASN A 78 -11.09 -25.04 -6.23
CA ASN A 78 -12.21 -25.58 -5.46
C ASN A 78 -12.28 -24.96 -4.06
N ASN A 79 -11.14 -24.74 -3.41
CA ASN A 79 -11.10 -24.09 -2.10
C ASN A 79 -11.48 -22.59 -2.19
N LEU A 80 -11.02 -21.89 -3.22
CA LEU A 80 -11.43 -20.51 -3.50
C LEU A 80 -12.95 -20.42 -3.75
N LEU A 81 -13.49 -21.29 -4.61
CA LEU A 81 -14.92 -21.33 -4.93
C LEU A 81 -15.76 -21.62 -3.69
N ASN A 82 -15.34 -22.58 -2.87
CA ASN A 82 -16.01 -22.90 -1.61
C ASN A 82 -16.00 -21.72 -0.64
N TYR A 83 -14.90 -20.97 -0.58
CA TYR A 83 -14.81 -19.74 0.21
C TYR A 83 -15.80 -18.70 -0.31
N LEU A 84 -15.78 -18.37 -1.60
CA LEU A 84 -16.64 -17.33 -2.18
C LEU A 84 -18.14 -17.69 -2.09
N LYS A 85 -18.52 -18.97 -2.24
CA LYS A 85 -19.92 -19.41 -2.02
C LYS A 85 -20.41 -19.18 -0.60
N GLN A 86 -19.52 -19.22 0.39
CA GLN A 86 -19.84 -18.92 1.79
C GLN A 86 -19.84 -17.41 2.10
N HIS A 87 -19.28 -16.60 1.18
CA HIS A 87 -19.09 -15.17 1.32
C HIS A 87 -19.72 -14.40 0.14
N PRO A 88 -21.05 -14.52 -0.10
CA PRO A 88 -21.73 -13.87 -1.23
C PRO A 88 -21.70 -12.33 -1.21
N GLU A 89 -21.30 -11.73 -0.09
CA GLU A 89 -21.07 -10.30 0.03
C GLU A 89 -19.84 -9.82 -0.74
N ILE A 90 -18.85 -10.69 -0.98
CA ILE A 90 -17.62 -10.34 -1.68
C ILE A 90 -17.94 -10.17 -3.17
N LYS A 91 -17.66 -8.99 -3.73
CA LYS A 91 -17.94 -8.66 -5.14
C LYS A 91 -16.67 -8.55 -5.97
N ILE A 92 -15.54 -8.26 -5.33
CA ILE A 92 -14.22 -8.26 -5.96
C ILE A 92 -13.33 -9.13 -5.08
N PHE A 93 -12.60 -10.07 -5.69
CA PHE A 93 -11.68 -10.94 -4.98
C PHE A 93 -10.24 -10.78 -5.48
N ASP A 94 -9.38 -10.33 -4.57
CA ASP A 94 -7.98 -10.02 -4.85
C ASP A 94 -7.17 -11.32 -4.83
N PHE A 95 -6.77 -11.79 -6.01
CA PHE A 95 -6.14 -13.10 -6.20
C PHE A 95 -4.65 -12.95 -6.48
N TRP A 96 -3.86 -12.72 -5.42
CA TRP A 96 -2.43 -12.44 -5.56
C TRP A 96 -1.53 -13.61 -5.14
N PRO A 97 -0.35 -13.74 -5.76
CA PRO A 97 0.71 -14.63 -5.27
C PRO A 97 1.07 -14.33 -3.80
N PRO A 98 1.69 -15.28 -3.08
CA PRO A 98 2.22 -15.02 -1.75
C PRO A 98 3.11 -13.77 -1.72
N ASP A 99 3.12 -13.03 -0.61
CA ASP A 99 3.97 -11.85 -0.51
C ASP A 99 5.45 -12.24 -0.56
N SER A 100 6.25 -11.47 -1.31
CA SER A 100 7.66 -11.79 -1.61
C SER A 100 7.81 -13.18 -2.26
N GLU A 101 6.96 -13.47 -3.24
CA GLU A 101 6.83 -14.76 -3.92
C GLU A 101 8.15 -15.33 -4.45
N THR A 102 8.28 -16.65 -4.42
CA THR A 102 9.21 -17.38 -5.27
C THR A 102 8.42 -18.39 -6.09
N TRP A 103 8.78 -18.58 -7.36
CA TRP A 103 8.03 -19.45 -8.25
C TRP A 103 8.65 -20.84 -8.35
N CYS A 104 7.79 -21.84 -8.57
CA CYS A 104 8.20 -23.22 -8.82
C CYS A 104 9.25 -23.30 -9.94
N CYS A 105 10.31 -24.05 -9.68
CA CYS A 105 11.47 -24.23 -10.54
C CYS A 105 11.47 -25.55 -11.32
N CYS A 106 10.41 -26.36 -11.25
CA CYS A 106 10.33 -27.59 -12.04
C CYS A 106 10.27 -27.28 -13.54
N ASP A 107 10.69 -28.24 -14.38
CA ASP A 107 10.85 -28.04 -15.82
C ASP A 107 9.54 -27.66 -16.50
N GLU A 108 8.41 -28.26 -16.09
CA GLU A 108 7.09 -27.94 -16.63
C GLU A 108 6.66 -26.52 -16.29
N CYS A 109 6.95 -26.04 -15.07
CA CYS A 109 6.67 -24.65 -14.71
C CYS A 109 7.58 -23.68 -15.46
N ARG A 110 8.87 -23.99 -15.63
CA ARG A 110 9.80 -23.15 -16.41
C ARG A 110 9.38 -23.06 -17.88
N ALA A 111 8.83 -24.12 -18.44
CA ALA A 111 8.33 -24.15 -19.81
C ALA A 111 7.13 -23.20 -20.06
N LEU A 112 6.40 -22.79 -19.01
CA LEU A 112 5.30 -21.82 -19.11
C LEU A 112 5.78 -20.36 -19.26
N GLY A 113 7.08 -20.10 -19.12
CA GLY A 113 7.69 -18.78 -19.29
C GLY A 113 8.06 -18.11 -17.96
N ASN A 114 8.18 -16.78 -18.00
CA ASN A 114 8.59 -15.99 -16.83
C ASN A 114 7.48 -15.92 -15.76
N GLU A 115 7.76 -15.23 -14.65
CA GLU A 115 6.81 -15.08 -13.54
C GLU A 115 5.48 -14.43 -13.96
N THR A 116 5.52 -13.45 -14.87
CA THR A 116 4.32 -12.78 -15.40
C THR A 116 3.47 -13.74 -16.23
N GLU A 117 4.09 -14.50 -17.15
CA GLU A 117 3.37 -15.49 -17.96
C GLU A 117 2.66 -16.52 -17.08
N ARG A 118 3.38 -17.05 -16.08
CA ARG A 118 2.86 -18.04 -15.14
C ARG A 118 1.73 -17.49 -14.27
N HIS A 119 1.87 -16.24 -13.81
CA HIS A 119 0.81 -15.56 -13.05
C HIS A 119 -0.46 -15.41 -13.88
N PHE A 120 -0.35 -14.90 -15.11
CA PHE A 120 -1.53 -14.66 -15.94
C PHE A 120 -2.15 -15.94 -16.50
N LEU A 121 -1.38 -16.99 -16.75
CA LEU A 121 -1.95 -18.31 -17.07
C LEU A 121 -2.84 -18.82 -15.94
N LEU A 122 -2.36 -18.75 -14.70
CA LEU A 122 -3.14 -19.16 -13.53
C LEU A 122 -4.37 -18.26 -13.33
N VAL A 123 -4.19 -16.93 -13.37
CA VAL A 123 -5.29 -15.95 -13.21
C VAL A 123 -6.36 -16.16 -14.28
N ASN A 124 -5.98 -16.31 -15.54
CA ASN A 124 -6.93 -16.55 -16.63
C ASN A 124 -7.72 -17.84 -16.41
N HIS A 125 -7.04 -18.93 -16.05
CA HIS A 125 -7.69 -20.21 -15.80
C HIS A 125 -8.70 -20.12 -14.64
N VAL A 126 -8.30 -19.48 -13.54
CA VAL A 126 -9.19 -19.26 -12.39
C VAL A 126 -10.36 -18.34 -12.75
N ALA A 127 -10.12 -17.27 -13.51
CA ALA A 127 -11.16 -16.36 -13.97
C ALA A 127 -12.19 -17.05 -14.87
N GLU A 128 -11.74 -17.89 -15.81
CA GLU A 128 -12.62 -18.65 -16.70
C GLU A 128 -13.55 -19.62 -15.95
N LEU A 129 -13.05 -20.26 -14.90
CA LEU A 129 -13.85 -21.12 -14.04
C LEU A 129 -14.79 -20.28 -13.15
N LEU A 130 -14.25 -19.25 -12.49
CA LEU A 130 -15.00 -18.39 -11.58
C LEU A 130 -16.18 -17.74 -12.28
N TYR A 131 -16.01 -17.22 -13.49
CA TYR A 131 -17.11 -16.55 -14.21
C TYR A 131 -18.21 -17.49 -14.71
N LYS A 132 -17.98 -18.81 -14.71
CA LYS A 132 -19.03 -19.81 -14.94
C LYS A 132 -19.80 -20.10 -13.65
N ASP A 133 -19.08 -20.19 -12.52
CA ASP A 133 -19.66 -20.60 -11.25
C ASP A 133 -20.28 -19.43 -10.44
N LEU A 134 -19.69 -18.23 -10.51
CA LEU A 134 -20.03 -17.00 -9.80
C LEU A 134 -19.83 -15.77 -10.71
N PRO A 135 -20.68 -15.56 -11.73
CA PRO A 135 -20.49 -14.52 -12.75
C PRO A 135 -20.50 -13.08 -12.21
N GLU A 136 -21.03 -12.85 -11.01
CA GLU A 136 -21.12 -11.57 -10.32
C GLU A 136 -19.86 -11.18 -9.53
N VAL A 137 -18.94 -12.12 -9.31
CA VAL A 137 -17.66 -11.85 -8.64
C VAL A 137 -16.64 -11.44 -9.69
N THR A 138 -15.99 -10.29 -9.48
CA THR A 138 -14.84 -9.87 -10.27
C THR A 138 -13.56 -10.43 -9.66
N LEU A 139 -12.75 -11.11 -10.46
CA LEU A 139 -11.40 -11.49 -10.04
C LEU A 139 -10.48 -10.29 -10.27
N GLU A 140 -9.65 -9.97 -9.29
CA GLU A 140 -8.63 -8.93 -9.38
C GLU A 140 -7.23 -9.57 -9.30
N CYS A 141 -6.27 -9.02 -10.06
CA CYS A 141 -4.87 -9.44 -10.01
C CYS A 141 -3.90 -8.25 -10.12
N LEU A 142 -2.69 -8.41 -9.58
CA LEU A 142 -1.69 -7.36 -9.59
C LEU A 142 -0.77 -7.36 -10.82
N ALA A 143 -0.41 -6.16 -11.26
CA ALA A 143 0.86 -5.87 -11.91
C ALA A 143 1.82 -5.28 -10.85
N TYR A 144 2.63 -6.14 -10.22
CA TYR A 144 3.43 -5.79 -9.03
C TYR A 144 4.85 -6.35 -9.07
N ASN A 145 5.81 -5.53 -8.61
CA ASN A 145 7.21 -5.90 -8.41
C ASN A 145 7.81 -6.68 -9.60
N ARG A 146 8.04 -7.99 -9.46
CA ARG A 146 8.68 -8.84 -10.48
C ARG A 146 7.81 -9.16 -11.69
N TYR A 147 6.50 -8.95 -11.58
CA TYR A 147 5.50 -9.16 -12.63
C TYR A 147 4.70 -7.88 -12.92
N THR A 148 5.36 -6.73 -12.85
CA THR A 148 4.78 -5.41 -13.15
C THR A 148 4.43 -5.23 -14.63
N ARG A 149 5.22 -5.81 -15.54
CA ARG A 149 5.06 -5.62 -16.98
C ARG A 149 3.98 -6.54 -17.55
N PRO A 150 3.32 -6.17 -18.65
CA PRO A 150 2.48 -7.10 -19.38
C PRO A 150 3.28 -8.34 -19.81
N ALA A 151 2.61 -9.49 -19.83
CA ALA A 151 3.12 -10.70 -20.44
C ALA A 151 3.35 -10.49 -21.95
N GLN A 152 4.33 -11.19 -22.50
CA GLN A 152 4.66 -11.15 -23.92
C GLN A 152 3.79 -12.09 -24.73
N GLN A 153 3.43 -13.24 -24.16
CA GLN A 153 2.72 -14.32 -24.87
C GLN A 153 1.28 -14.46 -24.39
N VAL A 154 1.04 -14.34 -23.08
CA VAL A 154 -0.28 -14.52 -22.47
C VAL A 154 -1.03 -13.19 -22.41
N LYS A 155 -2.24 -13.16 -22.96
CA LYS A 155 -3.16 -12.02 -22.79
C LYS A 155 -3.99 -12.22 -21.54
N LEU A 156 -4.02 -11.23 -20.66
CA LEU A 156 -4.91 -11.24 -19.49
C LEU A 156 -6.38 -11.16 -19.94
N ASN A 157 -7.24 -11.93 -19.29
CA ASN A 157 -8.68 -11.94 -19.54
C ASN A 157 -9.27 -10.56 -19.24
N GLU A 158 -10.00 -9.97 -20.20
CA GLU A 158 -10.53 -8.61 -20.13
C GLU A 158 -11.57 -8.39 -19.02
N ARG A 159 -12.14 -9.46 -18.46
CA ARG A 159 -13.05 -9.37 -17.31
C ARG A 159 -12.33 -9.28 -15.96
N VAL A 160 -11.02 -9.57 -15.92
CA VAL A 160 -10.21 -9.42 -14.70
C VAL A 160 -9.92 -7.94 -14.46
N LEU A 161 -10.05 -7.50 -13.21
CA LEU A 161 -9.56 -6.18 -12.79
C LEU A 161 -8.05 -6.26 -12.58
N LEU A 162 -7.29 -5.37 -13.21
CA LEU A 162 -5.84 -5.29 -13.00
C LEU A 162 -5.53 -4.11 -12.07
N ASP A 163 -4.96 -4.37 -10.88
CA ASP A 163 -4.33 -3.32 -10.07
C ASP A 163 -2.86 -3.16 -10.43
N PHE A 164 -2.52 -2.00 -10.99
CA PHE A 164 -1.13 -1.61 -11.24
C PHE A 164 -0.50 -1.02 -9.97
N CYS A 165 0.61 -1.59 -9.52
CA CYS A 165 1.17 -1.31 -8.20
C CYS A 165 2.61 -0.78 -8.29
N PRO A 166 2.82 0.55 -8.31
CA PRO A 166 4.15 1.15 -8.37
C PRO A 166 4.84 1.15 -6.99
N ILE A 167 5.09 -0.04 -6.42
CA ILE A 167 5.61 -0.23 -5.05
C ILE A 167 6.93 0.48 -4.81
N GLY A 168 7.77 0.62 -5.84
CA GLY A 168 9.05 1.31 -5.76
C GLY A 168 8.96 2.83 -5.96
N GLN A 169 7.79 3.39 -6.29
CA GLN A 169 7.67 4.81 -6.66
C GLN A 169 8.41 5.75 -5.71
N ASN A 170 9.17 6.67 -6.31
CA ASN A 170 9.78 7.80 -5.62
C ASN A 170 8.72 8.91 -5.51
N PHE A 171 8.61 9.51 -4.32
CA PHE A 171 7.60 10.54 -4.01
C PHE A 171 8.13 11.98 -4.07
N GLU A 172 9.39 12.19 -4.42
CA GLU A 172 9.93 13.52 -4.75
C GLU A 172 9.35 14.03 -6.08
N TYR A 173 9.07 13.09 -7.00
CA TYR A 173 8.54 13.35 -8.35
C TYR A 173 7.17 12.69 -8.51
N GLN A 174 6.30 13.28 -9.33
CA GLN A 174 5.09 12.60 -9.82
C GLN A 174 5.47 11.34 -10.61
N LEU A 175 4.57 10.37 -10.74
CA LEU A 175 4.83 9.17 -11.55
C LEU A 175 5.22 9.50 -13.00
N TYR A 176 4.60 10.53 -13.58
CA TYR A 176 4.78 10.92 -14.98
C TYR A 176 5.88 11.96 -15.22
N GLU A 177 6.49 12.50 -14.16
CA GLU A 177 7.54 13.50 -14.27
C GLU A 177 8.84 12.89 -14.78
N LYS A 178 9.55 13.66 -15.62
CA LYS A 178 10.90 13.29 -16.07
C LYS A 178 11.93 13.54 -14.98
N GLY A 179 13.05 12.84 -15.05
CA GLY A 179 14.20 13.03 -14.16
C GLY A 179 14.30 11.99 -13.03
N ASN A 180 13.38 11.01 -13.00
CA ASN A 180 13.47 9.87 -12.10
C ASN A 180 13.25 8.56 -12.88
N ALA A 181 14.33 7.84 -13.16
CA ALA A 181 14.30 6.63 -14.00
C ALA A 181 13.28 5.57 -13.49
N ARG A 182 13.10 5.46 -12.18
CA ARG A 182 12.16 4.49 -11.59
C ARG A 182 10.71 4.86 -11.87
N ASN A 183 10.34 6.12 -11.65
CA ASN A 183 8.99 6.59 -11.97
C ASN A 183 8.75 6.54 -13.48
N GLU A 184 9.74 6.90 -14.30
CA GLU A 184 9.67 6.79 -15.76
C GLU A 184 9.42 5.35 -16.23
N ASP A 185 10.09 4.36 -15.63
CA ASP A 185 9.85 2.93 -15.91
C ASP A 185 8.42 2.50 -15.56
N TYR A 186 7.92 2.86 -14.36
CA TYR A 186 6.54 2.57 -14.00
C TYR A 186 5.54 3.26 -14.91
N ASN A 187 5.79 4.52 -15.27
CA ASN A 187 4.93 5.27 -16.16
C ASN A 187 4.86 4.62 -17.54
N LYS A 188 6.01 4.15 -18.06
CA LYS A 188 6.09 3.41 -19.31
C LYS A 188 5.31 2.09 -19.22
N ASP A 189 5.44 1.35 -18.13
CA ASP A 189 4.77 0.07 -17.94
C ASP A 189 3.24 0.26 -17.85
N LEU A 190 2.75 1.26 -17.09
CA LEU A 190 1.33 1.62 -17.03
C LEU A 190 0.77 2.02 -18.41
N ASN A 191 1.48 2.87 -19.14
CA ASN A 191 1.07 3.26 -20.49
C ASN A 191 1.10 2.08 -21.49
N THR A 192 1.94 1.07 -21.24
CA THR A 192 1.96 -0.16 -22.04
C THR A 192 0.72 -0.99 -21.72
N TRP A 193 0.39 -1.17 -20.44
CA TRP A 193 -0.84 -1.83 -20.00
C TRP A 193 -2.09 -1.23 -20.64
N LEU A 194 -2.25 0.09 -20.56
CA LEU A 194 -3.39 0.81 -21.14
C LEU A 194 -3.52 0.64 -22.67
N LYS A 195 -2.42 0.33 -23.37
CA LYS A 195 -2.45 0.05 -24.81
C LYS A 195 -2.88 -1.38 -25.09
N VAL A 196 -2.32 -2.35 -24.36
CA VAL A 196 -2.42 -3.79 -24.69
C VAL A 196 -3.60 -4.49 -24.03
N PHE A 197 -4.02 -4.05 -22.84
CA PHE A 197 -5.13 -4.63 -22.08
C PHE A 197 -6.40 -3.82 -22.29
N LYS A 198 -7.52 -4.53 -22.48
CA LYS A 198 -8.84 -3.92 -22.77
C LYS A 198 -9.82 -4.02 -21.61
N GLY A 199 -9.44 -4.71 -20.54
CA GLY A 199 -10.19 -4.73 -19.28
C GLY A 199 -9.95 -3.49 -18.44
N ASP A 200 -10.57 -3.47 -17.26
CA ASP A 200 -10.47 -2.37 -16.32
C ASP A 200 -9.11 -2.39 -15.60
N ILE A 201 -8.45 -1.24 -15.57
CA ILE A 201 -7.21 -1.02 -14.83
C ILE A 201 -7.49 -0.05 -13.69
N SER A 202 -7.06 -0.44 -12.50
CA SER A 202 -6.97 0.41 -11.31
C SER A 202 -5.50 0.59 -10.94
N VAL A 203 -5.19 1.60 -10.13
CA VAL A 203 -3.85 1.84 -9.58
C VAL A 203 -3.91 1.69 -8.07
N TYR A 204 -3.19 0.70 -7.55
CA TYR A 204 -2.93 0.58 -6.12
C TYR A 204 -1.86 1.60 -5.74
N THR A 205 -2.31 2.77 -5.31
CA THR A 205 -1.42 3.86 -4.93
C THR A 205 -0.77 3.56 -3.58
N TYR A 206 0.42 4.12 -3.42
CA TYR A 206 1.13 4.03 -2.16
C TYR A 206 1.28 5.41 -1.49
N PHE A 207 0.20 6.20 -1.49
CA PHE A 207 0.12 7.46 -0.74
C PHE A 207 0.23 7.27 0.79
N ARG A 208 0.30 6.02 1.23
CA ARG A 208 0.69 5.54 2.55
C ARG A 208 1.39 4.18 2.38
N LYS A 209 2.53 3.96 3.06
CA LYS A 209 3.26 2.68 3.04
C LYS A 209 3.57 2.17 4.45
N TYR A 210 3.49 0.84 4.64
CA TYR A 210 3.97 0.20 5.87
C TYR A 210 5.44 0.54 6.14
N ALA A 211 6.27 0.54 5.10
CA ALA A 211 7.71 0.80 5.17
C ALA A 211 8.06 2.20 5.69
N TRP A 212 7.13 3.15 5.66
CA TRP A 212 7.33 4.48 6.22
C TRP A 212 7.23 4.51 7.75
N ARG A 213 6.84 3.41 8.40
CA ARG A 213 6.76 3.30 9.87
C ARG A 213 5.98 4.46 10.49
N SER A 214 4.91 4.88 9.80
CA SER A 214 4.06 6.01 10.20
C SER A 214 4.75 7.38 10.22
N LEU A 215 5.82 7.55 9.43
CA LEU A 215 6.39 8.86 9.16
C LEU A 215 5.32 9.73 8.48
N PRO A 216 5.09 10.99 8.89
CA PRO A 216 3.95 11.78 8.45
C PRO A 216 4.13 12.34 7.03
N ASN A 217 4.15 11.46 6.02
CA ASN A 217 4.22 11.85 4.62
C ASN A 217 2.86 12.38 4.14
N ILE A 218 2.57 13.63 4.50
CA ILE A 218 1.33 14.34 4.15
C ILE A 218 1.48 14.88 2.73
N ILE A 219 0.70 14.39 1.78
CA ILE A 219 0.87 14.72 0.35
C ILE A 219 -0.43 15.04 -0.44
N PRO A 220 -1.40 15.82 0.10
CA PRO A 220 -2.64 16.18 -0.59
C PRO A 220 -2.53 16.70 -2.03
N HIS A 221 -1.66 17.67 -2.30
CA HIS A 221 -1.48 18.28 -3.61
C HIS A 221 -0.76 17.33 -4.57
N TYR A 222 0.17 16.52 -4.06
CA TYR A 222 0.79 15.46 -4.85
C TYR A 222 -0.26 14.47 -5.36
N MET A 223 -1.14 13.99 -4.46
CA MET A 223 -2.23 13.06 -4.82
C MET A 223 -3.13 13.66 -5.90
N GLN A 224 -3.46 14.96 -5.81
CA GLN A 224 -4.28 15.62 -6.84
C GLN A 224 -3.66 15.52 -8.23
N ASN A 225 -2.36 15.79 -8.36
CA ASN A 225 -1.69 15.77 -9.65
C ASN A 225 -1.65 14.35 -10.24
N GLU A 226 -1.36 13.33 -9.43
CA GLU A 226 -1.41 11.93 -9.87
C GLU A 226 -2.82 11.50 -10.25
N LEU A 227 -3.83 11.85 -9.47
CA LEU A 227 -5.22 11.46 -9.77
C LEU A 227 -5.74 12.14 -11.04
N LYS A 228 -5.35 13.40 -11.31
CA LYS A 228 -5.60 14.03 -12.62
C LYS A 228 -4.91 13.27 -13.75
N TYR A 229 -3.67 12.85 -13.54
CA TYR A 229 -2.93 12.07 -14.52
C TYR A 229 -3.59 10.73 -14.82
N TYR A 230 -3.92 9.94 -13.79
CA TYR A 230 -4.58 8.65 -13.92
C TYR A 230 -5.94 8.77 -14.63
N ARG A 231 -6.75 9.78 -14.27
CA ARG A 231 -8.01 10.07 -14.98
C ARG A 231 -7.79 10.33 -16.46
N ASN A 232 -6.79 11.15 -16.82
CA ASN A 232 -6.51 11.50 -18.21
C ASN A 232 -6.00 10.30 -19.03
N LEU A 233 -5.39 9.32 -18.38
CA LEU A 233 -4.99 8.06 -18.99
C LEU A 233 -6.14 7.06 -19.19
N GLY A 234 -7.29 7.28 -18.55
CA GLY A 234 -8.41 6.35 -18.58
C GLY A 234 -8.34 5.24 -17.51
N VAL A 235 -7.52 5.40 -16.47
CA VAL A 235 -7.55 4.53 -15.28
C VAL A 235 -8.91 4.68 -14.60
N ARG A 236 -9.50 3.54 -14.20
CA ARG A 236 -10.90 3.47 -13.74
C ARG A 236 -11.07 3.32 -12.22
N GLY A 237 -9.99 2.97 -11.52
CA GLY A 237 -9.98 2.84 -10.06
C GLY A 237 -8.66 3.31 -9.47
N VAL A 238 -8.71 3.72 -8.21
CA VAL A 238 -7.53 4.01 -7.40
C VAL A 238 -7.78 3.50 -5.99
N SER A 239 -6.82 2.78 -5.44
CA SER A 239 -6.87 2.27 -4.08
C SER A 239 -5.66 2.75 -3.28
N VAL A 240 -5.77 2.73 -1.95
CA VAL A 240 -4.65 3.05 -1.05
C VAL A 240 -4.73 2.17 0.18
N TYR A 241 -3.57 1.67 0.58
CA TYR A 241 -3.42 0.95 1.83
C TYR A 241 -3.63 1.85 3.06
N SER A 242 -4.23 1.33 4.12
CA SER A 242 -4.38 2.01 5.42
C SER A 242 -4.22 1.03 6.58
N GLU A 243 -3.85 1.52 7.76
CA GLU A 243 -3.91 0.75 9.01
C GLU A 243 -4.58 1.56 10.12
N PRO A 244 -5.30 0.91 11.05
CA PRO A 244 -5.87 1.60 12.20
C PRO A 244 -4.83 2.29 13.09
N GLY A 245 -3.63 1.72 13.20
CA GLY A 245 -2.58 2.17 14.14
C GLY A 245 -2.04 3.57 13.87
N ASP A 246 -2.07 4.03 12.61
CA ASP A 246 -1.62 5.35 12.20
C ASP A 246 -2.69 6.14 11.42
N TRP A 247 -3.96 5.81 11.68
CA TRP A 247 -5.10 6.50 11.08
C TRP A 247 -5.06 8.01 11.32
N PHE A 248 -4.60 8.46 12.49
CA PHE A 248 -4.48 9.88 12.78
C PHE A 248 -3.41 10.55 11.89
N THR A 249 -2.26 9.90 11.72
CA THR A 249 -1.12 10.43 10.96
C THR A 249 -1.49 10.68 9.52
N TYR A 250 -2.19 9.75 8.88
CA TYR A 250 -2.58 9.86 7.47
C TYR A 250 -4.03 10.32 7.26
N GLY A 251 -4.75 10.69 8.33
CA GLY A 251 -6.17 11.00 8.24
C GLY A 251 -6.49 12.12 7.25
N VAL A 252 -5.64 13.15 7.16
CA VAL A 252 -5.80 14.22 6.14
C VAL A 252 -5.57 13.69 4.72
N ASN A 253 -4.60 12.78 4.51
CA ASN A 253 -4.41 12.15 3.22
C ASN A 253 -5.64 11.30 2.86
N HIS A 254 -6.15 10.48 3.77
CA HIS A 254 -7.34 9.65 3.52
C HIS A 254 -8.58 10.48 3.21
N TYR A 255 -8.80 11.57 3.97
CA TYR A 255 -9.91 12.49 3.73
C TYR A 255 -9.79 13.14 2.35
N VAL A 256 -8.65 13.74 2.03
CA VAL A 256 -8.45 14.42 0.74
C VAL A 256 -8.48 13.43 -0.43
N PHE A 257 -7.82 12.28 -0.30
CA PHE A 257 -7.83 11.21 -1.30
C PHE A 257 -9.25 10.78 -1.65
N SER A 258 -10.12 10.57 -0.66
CA SER A 258 -11.51 10.16 -0.92
C SER A 258 -12.29 11.18 -1.77
N ARG A 259 -12.01 12.48 -1.61
CA ARG A 259 -12.66 13.54 -2.38
C ARG A 259 -12.07 13.67 -3.78
N LEU A 260 -10.76 13.53 -3.90
CA LEU A 260 -10.06 13.57 -5.19
C LEU A 260 -10.33 12.33 -6.04
N ALA A 261 -10.48 11.15 -5.44
CA ALA A 261 -10.86 9.93 -6.14
C ALA A 261 -12.24 10.06 -6.79
N TRP A 262 -13.15 10.83 -6.19
CA TRP A 262 -14.44 11.20 -6.80
C TRP A 262 -14.30 12.28 -7.88
N ASN A 263 -13.58 13.37 -7.56
CA ASN A 263 -13.33 14.45 -8.50
C ASN A 263 -11.95 15.08 -8.24
N PRO A 264 -10.95 14.85 -9.10
CA PRO A 264 -9.59 15.35 -8.85
C PRO A 264 -9.44 16.84 -9.16
N ASP A 265 -10.46 17.53 -9.69
CA ASP A 265 -10.40 18.98 -9.96
C ASP A 265 -10.84 19.85 -8.78
N VAL A 266 -11.34 19.26 -7.69
CA VAL A 266 -11.69 20.03 -6.49
C VAL A 266 -10.45 20.68 -5.88
N ALA A 267 -10.58 21.88 -5.34
CA ALA A 267 -9.47 22.56 -4.68
C ALA A 267 -9.05 21.81 -3.41
N VAL A 268 -7.75 21.55 -3.26
CA VAL A 268 -7.18 20.80 -2.13
C VAL A 268 -7.15 21.64 -0.85
N ASP A 269 -6.75 22.91 -0.93
CA ASP A 269 -6.62 23.77 0.25
C ASP A 269 -7.92 23.90 1.07
N PRO A 270 -9.12 24.10 0.48
CA PRO A 270 -10.37 24.08 1.23
C PRO A 270 -10.67 22.75 1.91
N LEU A 271 -10.22 21.62 1.35
CA LEU A 271 -10.38 20.32 1.98
C LEU A 271 -9.47 20.19 3.20
N ILE A 272 -8.21 20.62 3.11
CA ILE A 272 -7.29 20.64 4.25
C ILE A 272 -7.84 21.57 5.34
N GLU A 273 -8.32 22.76 4.98
CA GLU A 273 -8.94 23.70 5.92
C GLU A 273 -10.15 23.10 6.64
N THR A 274 -11.06 22.47 5.88
CA THR A 274 -12.24 21.79 6.45
C THR A 274 -11.81 20.69 7.43
N TYR A 275 -10.88 19.82 7.01
CA TYR A 275 -10.38 18.74 7.85
C TYR A 275 -9.73 19.28 9.13
N SER A 276 -8.85 20.28 9.00
CA SER A 276 -8.17 20.90 10.13
C SER A 276 -9.15 21.56 11.10
N GLY A 277 -10.18 22.25 10.60
CA GLY A 277 -11.23 22.84 11.45
C GLY A 277 -12.03 21.79 12.22
N VAL A 278 -12.37 20.67 11.59
CA VAL A 278 -13.12 19.58 12.23
C VAL A 278 -12.27 18.85 13.28
N VAL A 279 -11.02 18.56 12.97
CA VAL A 279 -10.15 17.72 13.83
C VAL A 279 -9.49 18.52 14.95
N PHE A 280 -9.28 19.83 14.78
CA PHE A 280 -8.51 20.66 15.72
C PHE A 280 -9.27 21.91 16.21
N GLY A 281 -10.51 22.12 15.77
CA GLY A 281 -11.34 23.25 16.19
C GLY A 281 -10.66 24.60 15.92
N ASN A 282 -10.58 25.45 16.95
CA ASN A 282 -9.97 26.78 16.87
C ASN A 282 -8.48 26.76 16.46
N ALA A 283 -7.78 25.63 16.66
CA ALA A 283 -6.39 25.48 16.22
C ALA A 283 -6.26 25.07 14.75
N GLY A 284 -7.38 24.88 14.02
CA GLY A 284 -7.39 24.40 12.65
C GLY A 284 -6.58 25.26 11.68
N SER A 285 -6.61 26.59 11.82
CA SER A 285 -5.82 27.51 10.98
C SER A 285 -4.31 27.31 11.16
N THR A 286 -3.86 27.09 12.40
CA THR A 286 -2.47 26.76 12.73
C THR A 286 -2.07 25.39 12.16
N VAL A 287 -2.93 24.38 12.33
CA VAL A 287 -2.63 23.02 11.89
C VAL A 287 -2.62 22.89 10.37
N ARG A 288 -3.45 23.64 9.65
CA ARG A 288 -3.39 23.71 8.19
C ARG A 288 -2.00 24.13 7.70
N ILE A 289 -1.40 25.14 8.33
CA ILE A 289 -0.03 25.58 8.02
C ILE A 289 0.96 24.43 8.27
N VAL A 290 0.79 23.70 9.37
CA VAL A 290 1.63 22.52 9.67
C VAL A 290 1.50 21.44 8.61
N TYR A 291 0.29 21.17 8.09
CA TYR A 291 0.12 20.19 7.00
C TYR A 291 0.83 20.62 5.72
N TRP A 292 0.76 21.90 5.33
CA TRP A 292 1.51 22.42 4.18
C TRP A 292 3.02 22.31 4.38
N GLU A 293 3.51 22.55 5.60
CA GLU A 293 4.92 22.40 5.95
C GLU A 293 5.36 20.93 5.87
N LEU A 294 4.57 19.99 6.42
CA LEU A 294 4.85 18.56 6.30
C LEU A 294 4.90 18.11 4.84
N GLU A 295 3.97 18.58 4.00
CA GLU A 295 3.95 18.29 2.57
C GLU A 295 5.17 18.83 1.81
N ALA A 296 5.64 20.02 2.19
CA ALA A 296 6.81 20.65 1.60
C ALA A 296 8.14 20.06 2.08
N ILE A 297 8.15 19.28 3.17
CA ILE A 297 9.39 18.83 3.83
C ILE A 297 9.57 17.31 3.74
N VAL A 298 8.57 16.54 4.15
CA VAL A 298 8.79 15.13 4.54
C VAL A 298 9.29 14.27 3.38
N ARG A 299 8.66 14.39 2.20
CA ARG A 299 9.05 13.64 0.99
C ARG A 299 10.43 13.99 0.42
N PHE A 300 11.06 15.07 0.91
CA PHE A 300 12.37 15.53 0.44
C PHE A 300 13.48 15.42 1.49
N ALA A 301 13.12 15.40 2.78
CA ALA A 301 14.06 15.55 3.89
C ALA A 301 14.10 14.35 4.84
N CYS A 302 13.07 13.50 4.84
CA CYS A 302 12.98 12.36 5.74
C CYS A 302 13.42 11.05 5.06
N ASN A 303 13.64 10.01 5.86
CA ASN A 303 14.08 8.69 5.39
C ASN A 303 12.93 7.89 4.73
N ILE A 304 12.45 8.39 3.59
CA ILE A 304 11.53 7.69 2.71
C ILE A 304 12.33 6.93 1.64
N ALA A 305 11.94 5.69 1.38
CA ALA A 305 12.61 4.86 0.36
C ALA A 305 12.74 5.60 -0.98
N HIS A 306 13.93 5.51 -1.57
CA HIS A 306 14.31 6.15 -2.85
C HIS A 306 14.38 7.68 -2.85
N THR A 307 14.20 8.35 -1.70
CA THR A 307 14.45 9.80 -1.58
C THR A 307 15.93 10.11 -1.74
N SER A 308 16.23 11.19 -2.46
CA SER A 308 17.59 11.64 -2.73
C SER A 308 18.23 12.21 -1.45
N VAL A 309 19.54 11.98 -1.24
CA VAL A 309 20.26 12.59 -0.12
C VAL A 309 20.62 14.03 -0.50
N ARG A 310 20.16 14.99 0.30
CA ARG A 310 20.40 16.44 0.14
C ARG A 310 21.76 16.87 0.69
N LEU A 311 22.17 18.11 0.42
CA LEU A 311 23.36 18.69 1.04
C LEU A 311 23.10 18.88 2.55
N PRO A 312 24.14 18.77 3.41
CA PRO A 312 23.98 18.95 4.85
C PRO A 312 23.17 20.21 5.22
N GLY A 313 23.54 21.36 4.65
CA GLY A 313 22.91 22.68 4.83
C GLY A 313 21.39 22.72 4.63
N GLU A 314 20.88 21.88 3.73
CA GLU A 314 19.44 21.81 3.44
C GLU A 314 18.68 21.15 4.59
N TYR A 315 19.30 20.18 5.29
CA TYR A 315 18.67 19.55 6.45
C TYR A 315 18.58 20.49 7.65
N GLU A 316 19.56 21.39 7.87
CA GLU A 316 19.38 22.43 8.89
C GLU A 316 18.16 23.31 8.61
N TYR A 317 17.96 23.68 7.34
CA TYR A 317 16.78 24.45 6.92
C TYR A 317 15.47 23.69 7.18
N PHE A 318 15.41 22.41 6.81
CA PHE A 318 14.24 21.57 7.08
C PHE A 318 13.98 21.40 8.59
N SER A 319 15.01 21.13 9.40
CA SER A 319 14.89 21.00 10.85
C SER A 319 14.38 22.30 11.50
N GLN A 320 14.82 23.46 11.03
CA GLN A 320 14.34 24.74 11.54
C GLN A 320 12.84 24.94 11.25
N ARG A 321 12.36 24.58 10.06
CA ARG A 321 10.93 24.66 9.71
C ARG A 321 10.08 23.73 10.58
N ILE A 322 10.53 22.50 10.82
CA ILE A 322 9.87 21.57 11.75
C ILE A 322 9.83 22.13 13.17
N LYS A 323 10.93 22.73 13.65
CA LYS A 323 10.97 23.38 14.97
C LYS A 323 9.94 24.51 15.08
N ILE A 324 9.84 25.38 14.08
CA ILE A 324 8.83 26.45 14.03
C ILE A 324 7.41 25.87 14.07
N CYS A 325 7.16 24.76 13.38
CA CYS A 325 5.86 24.07 13.45
C CYS A 325 5.56 23.56 14.86
N ARG A 326 6.54 22.96 15.55
CA ARG A 326 6.38 22.50 16.93
C ARG A 326 6.09 23.65 17.89
N GLU A 327 6.79 24.78 17.74
CA GLU A 327 6.53 25.99 18.53
C GLU A 327 5.08 26.49 18.33
N LYS A 328 4.58 26.49 17.09
CA LYS A 328 3.18 26.85 16.80
C LYS A 328 2.18 25.90 17.45
N ILE A 329 2.45 24.59 17.42
CA ILE A 329 1.58 23.59 18.05
C ILE A 329 1.62 23.70 19.58
N ALA A 330 2.79 23.97 20.18
CA ALA A 330 2.93 24.21 21.61
C ALA A 330 2.11 25.43 22.05
N LEU A 331 2.24 26.56 21.35
CA LEU A 331 1.45 27.78 21.62
C LEU A 331 -0.06 27.52 21.47
N ALA A 332 -0.48 26.78 20.44
CA ALA A 332 -1.89 26.41 20.28
C ALA A 332 -2.40 25.50 21.42
N SER A 333 -1.52 24.68 22.00
CA SER A 333 -1.84 23.78 23.11
C SER A 333 -1.93 24.50 24.46
N GLU A 334 -1.27 25.65 24.63
CA GLU A 334 -1.35 26.46 25.86
C GLU A 334 -2.70 27.15 26.05
N ASN A 335 -3.50 27.27 24.98
CA ASN A 335 -4.84 27.84 25.05
C ASN A 335 -5.77 26.91 25.85
N LYS A 336 -6.14 27.34 27.06
CA LYS A 336 -6.96 26.58 28.01
C LYS A 336 -8.42 26.44 27.62
N ASP A 337 -8.88 27.22 26.64
CA ASP A 337 -10.27 27.18 26.14
C ASP A 337 -10.46 26.14 25.02
N VAL A 338 -9.43 25.34 24.72
CA VAL A 338 -9.49 24.29 23.70
C VAL A 338 -10.07 23.01 24.30
N ASP A 339 -11.05 22.43 23.60
CA ASP A 339 -11.66 21.15 23.95
C ASP A 339 -10.62 20.04 24.17
N ILE A 340 -10.89 19.14 25.11
CA ILE A 340 -9.95 18.07 25.51
C ILE A 340 -9.56 17.16 24.33
N LEU A 341 -10.48 16.92 23.38
CA LEU A 341 -10.20 16.14 22.18
C LEU A 341 -9.23 16.88 21.25
N PHE A 342 -9.41 18.18 21.06
CA PHE A 342 -8.52 19.00 20.25
C PHE A 342 -7.13 19.09 20.88
N GLN A 343 -7.06 19.22 22.21
CA GLN A 343 -5.80 19.14 22.95
C GLN A 343 -5.07 17.80 22.74
N GLN A 344 -5.79 16.68 22.73
CA GLN A 344 -5.21 15.37 22.41
C GLN A 344 -4.71 15.31 20.95
N ASN A 345 -5.45 15.87 20.01
CA ASN A 345 -5.06 15.90 18.61
C ASN A 345 -3.83 16.78 18.37
N LEU A 346 -3.71 17.92 19.05
CA LEU A 346 -2.50 18.75 19.02
C LEU A 346 -1.27 18.01 19.55
N LYS A 347 -1.41 17.23 20.65
CA LYS A 347 -0.33 16.37 21.14
C LYS A 347 0.09 15.31 20.11
N LYS A 348 -0.87 14.70 19.41
CA LYS A 348 -0.56 13.75 18.32
C LYS A 348 0.15 14.43 17.15
N MET A 349 -0.24 15.66 16.80
CA MET A 349 0.45 16.46 15.78
C MET A 349 1.90 16.78 16.20
N ASP A 350 2.14 17.10 17.47
CA ASP A 350 3.52 17.30 17.96
C ASP A 350 4.36 16.01 17.86
N LEU A 351 3.77 14.84 18.16
CA LEU A 351 4.46 13.56 17.97
C LEU A 351 4.83 13.30 16.50
N MET A 352 3.94 13.64 15.56
CA MET A 352 4.24 13.56 14.12
C MET A 352 5.43 14.45 13.75
N LEU A 353 5.41 15.71 14.20
CA LEU A 353 6.49 16.67 13.95
C LEU A 353 7.82 16.25 14.58
N GLU A 354 7.79 15.72 15.81
CA GLU A 354 8.98 15.19 16.45
C GLU A 354 9.56 14.02 15.66
N TYR A 355 8.71 13.11 15.16
CA TYR A 355 9.20 12.00 14.35
C TYR A 355 9.83 12.49 13.03
N ALA A 356 9.18 13.44 12.35
CA ALA A 356 9.75 14.07 11.15
C ALA A 356 11.12 14.69 11.45
N GLY A 357 11.26 15.43 12.55
CA GLY A 357 12.53 15.99 12.99
C GLY A 357 13.64 14.94 13.20
N LYS A 358 13.33 13.86 13.93
CA LYS A 358 14.29 12.76 14.13
C LYS A 358 14.69 12.09 12.80
N SER A 359 13.75 11.97 11.86
CA SER A 359 14.03 11.42 10.53
C SER A 359 14.92 12.32 9.68
N ILE A 360 14.73 13.65 9.78
CA ILE A 360 15.61 14.65 9.15
C ILE A 360 17.02 14.56 9.72
N ASP A 361 17.17 14.43 11.03
CA ASP A 361 18.50 14.28 11.66
C ASP A 361 19.22 13.02 11.17
N TYR A 362 18.50 11.89 11.04
CA TYR A 362 19.05 10.68 10.42
C TYR A 362 19.57 10.94 9.00
N MET A 363 18.78 11.63 8.17
CA MET A 363 19.16 11.94 6.78
C MET A 363 20.29 12.96 6.68
N LYS A 364 20.37 13.91 7.62
CA LYS A 364 21.51 14.80 7.79
C LYS A 364 22.78 14.02 8.07
N TYR A 365 22.78 13.09 9.02
CA TYR A 365 23.95 12.26 9.31
C TYR A 365 24.33 11.37 8.13
N LYS A 366 23.33 10.87 7.37
CA LYS A 366 23.55 10.17 6.11
C LYS A 366 24.25 11.04 5.06
N SER A 367 23.87 12.30 4.91
CA SER A 367 24.56 13.23 4.00
C SER A 367 26.01 13.54 4.37
N GLN A 368 26.35 13.35 5.65
CA GLN A 368 27.70 13.53 6.19
C GLN A 368 28.51 12.23 6.17
N ASN A 369 27.94 11.12 5.69
CA ASN A 369 28.52 9.77 5.79
C ASN A 369 28.93 9.41 7.24
N ASN A 370 28.13 9.83 8.22
CA ASN A 370 28.40 9.60 9.64
C ASN A 370 27.60 8.39 10.17
N ASP A 371 28.13 7.20 9.94
CA ASP A 371 27.46 5.93 10.28
C ASP A 371 27.15 5.78 11.77
N GLU A 372 28.03 6.29 12.65
CA GLU A 372 27.82 6.23 14.11
C GLU A 372 26.59 7.04 14.51
N LYS A 373 26.50 8.29 14.05
CA LYS A 373 25.34 9.15 14.34
C LYS A 373 24.06 8.63 13.67
N MET A 374 24.15 8.05 12.48
CA MET A 374 23.00 7.40 11.84
C MET A 374 22.45 6.23 12.67
N LYS A 375 23.34 5.36 13.20
CA LYS A 375 22.95 4.24 14.06
C LYS A 375 22.28 4.73 15.35
N ASN A 376 22.84 5.76 15.98
CA ASN A 376 22.26 6.37 17.18
C ASN A 376 20.88 6.98 16.88
N ALA A 377 20.74 7.75 15.80
CA ALA A 377 19.47 8.34 15.39
C ALA A 377 18.39 7.27 15.08
N ASP A 378 18.74 6.16 14.41
CA ASP A 378 17.79 5.06 14.17
C ASP A 378 17.38 4.36 15.48
N ALA A 379 18.31 4.20 16.44
CA ALA A 379 18.00 3.66 17.76
C ALA A 379 17.04 4.57 18.54
N GLU A 380 17.26 5.88 18.52
CA GLU A 380 16.37 6.89 19.12
C GLU A 380 14.99 6.89 18.47
N ILE A 381 14.91 6.82 17.13
CA ILE A 381 13.63 6.68 16.41
C ILE A 381 12.90 5.41 16.85
N LYS A 382 13.58 4.26 16.88
CA LYS A 382 12.99 2.99 17.32
C LYS A 382 12.48 3.08 18.76
N GLN A 383 13.21 3.72 19.65
CA GLN A 383 12.79 3.94 21.03
C GLN A 383 11.55 4.84 21.10
N PHE A 384 11.58 5.99 20.44
CA PHE A 384 10.47 6.95 20.39
C PHE A 384 9.17 6.30 19.87
N LEU A 385 9.25 5.53 18.78
CA LEU A 385 8.08 4.83 18.23
C LEU A 385 7.52 3.78 19.21
N ARG A 386 8.37 3.11 20.00
CA ARG A 386 7.92 2.15 21.03
C ARG A 386 7.25 2.86 22.21
N GLU A 387 7.84 3.95 22.69
CA GLU A 387 7.30 4.74 23.82
C GLU A 387 5.93 5.36 23.50
N HIS A 388 5.61 5.53 22.21
CA HIS A 388 4.38 6.15 21.74
C HIS A 388 3.48 5.22 20.90
N ALA A 389 3.71 3.91 20.91
CA ALA A 389 3.00 2.93 20.08
C ALA A 389 1.46 2.96 20.25
N TYR A 390 0.96 3.36 21.42
CA TYR A 390 -0.48 3.39 21.74
C TYR A 390 -1.10 4.79 21.68
N LYS A 391 -0.41 5.76 21.07
CA LYS A 391 -0.95 7.12 20.91
C LYS A 391 -1.87 7.27 19.69
N GLY A 392 -2.02 6.22 18.87
CA GLY A 392 -2.84 6.23 17.64
C GLY A 392 -2.21 7.02 16.49
N VAL A 393 -0.89 7.22 16.55
CA VAL A 393 -0.08 7.97 15.56
C VAL A 393 0.88 7.04 14.83
N PHE A 394 1.37 6.00 15.50
CA PHE A 394 2.37 5.09 14.96
C PHE A 394 1.84 3.66 14.98
N ILE A 395 2.07 2.93 13.89
CA ILE A 395 1.87 1.48 13.92
C ILE A 395 2.84 0.90 14.96
N PRO A 396 2.34 0.13 15.95
CA PRO A 396 3.22 -0.57 16.87
C PRO A 396 4.17 -1.48 16.11
N HIS A 397 5.46 -1.42 16.43
CA HIS A 397 6.39 -2.43 15.95
C HIS A 397 5.90 -3.82 16.39
N LYS A 398 5.78 -4.76 15.44
CA LYS A 398 5.70 -6.18 15.81
C LYS A 398 6.94 -6.49 16.65
N GLN A 399 6.70 -6.93 17.88
CA GLN A 399 7.75 -7.34 18.82
C GLN A 399 8.55 -8.51 18.26
#